data_AF-A0A561PNA8-F1
#
_entry.id   AF-A0A561PNA8-F1
#
_cell.length_a   1.000
_cell.length_b   1.000
_cell.length_c   1.000
_cell.angle_alpha   90.00
_cell.angle_beta   90.00
_cell.angle_gamma   90.00
#
_symmetry.space_group_name_H-M   'P 1'
#
loop_
_entity.id
_entity.type
_entity.pdbx_description
1 polymer ?
#
loop_
_entity_poly.entity_id
_entity_poly.type
_entity_poly.pdbx_seq_one_letter_code
_entity_poly.pdbx_strand_id
1 'polypeptide(L)'
;MISKVITGKSFYGCCRYICADEQRAEILEAEGVREYSYRYMGHDFEVNRQQLPDKRKAVFHGILSFYPGEQLTNESMAQIAREYLEKIGITDTQYVITKHTDTNHLHLHIVANLVNNKGQSISDSWIGLRGKKAAQQLTQKYQLIPAIEKKIALTNLQALNNEEQARYEIFQAIESALHRCKTLTALEKELTKKGIDIQYKYKGDTQQLQGISFKKGLYAFKGSSIDRKYSITGLQKAMWQQMAQEQKPQNRRGLRL
;
A
#
# COMPACT_ATOMS: atom_id res chain seq x y z
N MET A 1 5.07 -17.82 -2.33
CA MET A 1 4.84 -17.07 -1.07
C MET A 1 3.49 -16.34 -1.08
N ILE A 2 2.80 -16.26 0.06
CA ILE A 2 1.56 -15.47 0.26
C ILE A 2 1.89 -14.24 1.11
N SER A 3 1.30 -13.08 0.79
CA SER A 3 1.39 -11.87 1.59
C SER A 3 0.03 -11.48 2.18
N LYS A 4 0.04 -11.13 3.47
CA LYS A 4 -1.07 -10.48 4.18
C LYS A 4 -0.55 -9.21 4.84
N VAL A 5 -1.31 -8.13 4.76
CA VAL A 5 -0.95 -6.85 5.37
C VAL A 5 -2.05 -6.38 6.31
N ILE A 6 -1.63 -5.91 7.48
CA ILE A 6 -2.49 -5.30 8.50
C ILE A 6 -1.91 -3.91 8.82
N THR A 7 -2.78 -2.90 8.91
CA THR A 7 -2.41 -1.56 9.38
C THR A 7 -3.01 -1.32 10.76
N GLY A 8 -2.19 -0.93 11.73
CA GLY A 8 -2.57 -0.83 13.14
C GLY A 8 -2.33 0.55 13.75
N LYS A 9 -2.72 0.70 15.02
CA LYS A 9 -2.58 1.93 15.80
C LYS A 9 -1.49 1.89 16.88
N SER A 10 -1.10 0.70 17.35
CA SER A 10 -0.22 0.54 18.51
C SER A 10 0.98 -0.33 18.16
N PHE A 11 2.17 0.25 18.24
CA PHE A 11 3.42 -0.50 18.07
C PHE A 11 3.66 -1.46 19.23
N TYR A 12 3.36 -1.06 20.47
CA TYR A 12 3.50 -1.93 21.64
C TYR A 12 2.75 -3.26 21.48
N GLY A 13 1.47 -3.20 21.10
CA GLY A 13 0.67 -4.41 20.89
C GLY A 13 1.23 -5.28 19.77
N CYS A 14 1.69 -4.66 18.68
CA CYS A 14 2.28 -5.36 17.54
C CYS A 14 3.60 -6.05 17.93
N CYS A 15 4.54 -5.32 18.55
CA CYS A 15 5.84 -5.82 18.97
C CYS A 15 5.70 -6.93 20.02
N ARG A 16 4.77 -6.77 20.98
CA ARG A 16 4.45 -7.85 21.93
C ARG A 16 3.97 -9.10 21.21
N TYR A 17 3.07 -8.95 20.23
CA TYR A 17 2.54 -10.09 19.48
C TYR A 17 3.65 -10.84 18.73
N ILE A 18 4.58 -10.12 18.11
CA ILE A 18 5.63 -10.76 17.28
C ILE A 18 6.87 -11.22 18.06
N CYS A 19 7.14 -10.70 19.26
CA CYS A 19 8.40 -10.98 19.96
C CYS A 19 8.25 -11.52 21.39
N ALA A 20 7.05 -11.59 21.97
CA ALA A 20 6.92 -12.02 23.38
C ALA A 20 7.15 -13.52 23.61
N ASP A 21 6.99 -14.35 22.58
CA ASP A 21 7.25 -15.79 22.64
C ASP A 21 8.60 -16.09 21.99
N GLU A 22 9.68 -15.94 22.75
CA GLU A 22 11.07 -16.13 22.29
C GLU A 22 11.37 -17.59 21.87
N GLN A 23 10.53 -18.56 22.25
CA GLN A 23 10.70 -19.94 21.79
C GLN A 23 10.23 -20.13 20.35
N ARG A 24 9.31 -19.29 19.88
CA ARG A 24 8.67 -19.40 18.57
C ARG A 24 9.04 -18.28 17.63
N ALA A 25 9.53 -17.16 18.17
CA ALA A 25 9.89 -15.96 17.44
C ALA A 25 11.41 -15.75 17.48
N GLU A 26 12.02 -15.63 16.31
CA GLU A 26 13.42 -15.27 16.13
C GLU A 26 13.50 -13.98 15.33
N ILE A 27 14.09 -12.93 15.91
CA ILE A 27 14.34 -11.68 15.18
C ILE A 27 15.47 -11.93 14.20
N LEU A 28 15.19 -11.73 12.91
CA LEU A 28 16.18 -11.87 11.85
C LEU A 28 16.93 -10.57 11.60
N GLU A 29 16.24 -9.44 11.75
CA GLU A 29 16.79 -8.11 11.52
C GLU A 29 15.94 -7.03 12.17
N ALA A 30 16.57 -5.97 12.66
CA ALA A 30 15.91 -4.76 13.14
C ALA A 30 16.70 -3.52 12.71
N GLU A 31 15.99 -2.47 12.32
CA GLU A 31 16.55 -1.17 11.93
C GLU A 31 15.90 -0.06 12.75
N GLY A 32 16.73 0.73 13.43
CA GLY A 32 16.30 1.90 14.20
C GLY A 32 15.45 1.59 15.45
N VAL A 33 15.45 0.35 15.94
CA VAL A 33 14.73 -0.07 17.16
C VAL A 33 15.57 -1.05 17.99
N ARG A 34 15.29 -1.11 19.30
CA ARG A 34 15.97 -2.01 20.24
C ARG A 34 15.34 -3.40 20.25
N GLU A 35 16.02 -4.36 19.63
CA GLU A 35 15.49 -5.72 19.42
C GLU A 35 15.43 -6.61 20.68
N TYR A 36 16.27 -6.34 21.68
CA TYR A 36 16.34 -7.14 22.92
C TYR A 36 15.13 -7.01 23.85
N SER A 37 14.13 -6.19 23.51
CA SER A 37 12.92 -6.02 24.31
C SER A 37 11.77 -5.48 23.47
N TYR A 38 10.70 -6.25 23.33
CA TYR A 38 9.49 -5.80 22.62
C TYR A 38 8.89 -4.51 23.21
N ARG A 39 9.13 -4.24 24.50
CA ARG A 39 8.66 -3.03 25.17
C ARG A 39 9.43 -1.80 24.68
N TYR A 40 10.75 -1.89 24.65
CA TYR A 40 11.62 -0.80 24.18
C TYR A 40 11.50 -0.62 22.67
N MET A 41 11.43 -1.71 21.90
CA MET A 41 11.14 -1.68 20.47
C MET A 41 9.84 -0.92 20.16
N GLY A 42 8.75 -1.24 20.86
CA GLY A 42 7.47 -0.56 20.68
C GLY A 42 7.54 0.92 21.05
N HIS A 43 8.35 1.29 22.04
CA HIS A 43 8.61 2.69 22.39
C HIS A 43 9.41 3.41 21.31
N ASP A 44 10.46 2.79 20.76
CA ASP A 44 11.30 3.39 19.70
C ASP A 44 10.48 3.72 18.45
N PHE A 45 9.59 2.80 18.05
CA PHE A 45 8.65 3.07 16.96
C PHE A 45 7.70 4.25 17.27
N GLU A 46 7.19 4.31 18.50
CA GLU A 46 6.24 5.35 18.90
C GLU A 46 6.91 6.74 18.93
N VAL A 47 8.16 6.84 19.38
CA VAL A 47 8.94 8.09 19.36
C VAL A 47 9.03 8.64 17.95
N ASN A 48 9.38 7.82 16.95
CA ASN A 48 9.42 8.28 15.56
C ASN A 48 8.02 8.64 15.01
N ARG A 49 6.99 7.85 15.38
CA ARG A 49 5.61 8.12 14.98
C ARG A 49 5.07 9.46 15.49
N GLN A 50 5.59 9.98 16.61
CA GLN A 50 5.20 11.30 17.15
C GLN A 50 5.57 12.47 16.24
N GLN A 51 6.46 12.29 15.26
CA GLN A 51 6.73 13.30 14.24
C GLN A 51 5.51 13.61 13.35
N LEU A 52 4.52 12.70 13.29
CA LEU A 52 3.28 12.89 12.53
C LEU A 52 2.04 12.44 13.36
N PRO A 53 1.63 13.23 14.37
CA PRO A 53 0.63 12.81 15.35
C PRO A 53 -0.75 12.52 14.74
N ASP A 54 -1.10 13.22 13.65
CA ASP A 54 -2.37 13.06 12.93
C ASP A 54 -2.51 11.71 12.20
N LYS A 55 -1.41 10.98 11.97
CA LYS A 55 -1.47 9.66 11.35
C LYS A 55 -1.99 8.63 12.35
N ARG A 56 -3.30 8.35 12.25
CA ARG A 56 -4.01 7.42 13.14
C ARG A 56 -3.60 5.96 13.02
N LYS A 57 -3.12 5.54 11.84
CA LYS A 57 -2.64 4.18 11.55
C LYS A 57 -1.21 4.24 11.05
N ALA A 58 -0.26 4.21 11.97
CA ALA A 58 1.16 4.31 11.66
C ALA A 58 1.84 2.93 11.61
N VAL A 59 1.23 1.89 12.17
CA VAL A 59 1.84 0.55 12.18
C VAL A 59 1.55 -0.14 10.86
N PHE A 60 2.60 -0.58 10.17
CA PHE A 60 2.53 -1.62 9.16
C PHE A 60 2.88 -2.96 9.80
N HIS A 61 2.05 -3.98 9.56
CA HIS A 61 2.32 -5.36 9.94
C HIS A 61 2.12 -6.26 8.72
N GLY A 62 3.22 -6.68 8.11
CA GLY A 62 3.25 -7.63 7.01
C GLY A 62 3.44 -9.06 7.54
N ILE A 63 2.74 -10.01 6.92
CA ILE A 63 2.97 -11.44 7.10
C ILE A 63 3.33 -12.02 5.73
N LEU A 64 4.50 -12.67 5.65
CA LEU A 64 4.96 -13.39 4.47
C LEU A 64 5.02 -14.88 4.78
N SER A 65 4.14 -15.67 4.17
CA SER A 65 4.08 -17.12 4.38
C SER A 65 4.71 -17.85 3.20
N PHE A 66 5.72 -18.67 3.48
CA PHE A 66 6.37 -19.51 2.49
C PHE A 66 5.59 -20.82 2.30
N TYR A 67 5.81 -21.47 1.16
CA TYR A 67 5.16 -22.76 0.90
C TYR A 67 5.72 -23.82 1.86
N PRO A 68 4.90 -24.74 2.40
CA PRO A 68 5.42 -25.83 3.24
C PRO A 68 6.51 -26.64 2.52
N GLY A 69 7.65 -26.83 3.20
CA GLY A 69 8.81 -27.53 2.66
C GLY A 69 9.89 -26.61 2.05
N GLU A 70 9.63 -25.31 1.92
CA GLU A 70 10.67 -24.34 1.58
C GLU A 70 11.81 -24.35 2.59
N GLN A 71 13.04 -24.40 2.09
CA GLN A 71 14.26 -24.39 2.90
C GLN A 71 15.01 -23.08 2.61
N LEU A 72 14.82 -22.10 3.47
CA LEU A 72 15.44 -20.78 3.34
C LEU A 72 16.33 -20.51 4.56
N THR A 73 17.50 -19.94 4.31
CA THR A 73 18.35 -19.45 5.39
C THR A 73 17.76 -18.17 5.98
N ASN A 74 18.17 -17.84 7.21
CA ASN A 74 17.75 -16.60 7.88
C ASN A 74 18.13 -15.36 7.05
N GLU A 75 19.31 -15.36 6.44
CA GLU A 75 19.81 -14.28 5.60
C GLU A 75 18.94 -14.11 4.36
N SER A 76 18.57 -15.23 3.72
CA SER A 76 17.69 -15.23 2.55
C SER A 76 16.31 -14.68 2.89
N MET A 77 15.76 -15.09 4.04
CA MET A 77 14.47 -14.58 4.53
C MET A 77 14.51 -13.09 4.84
N ALA A 78 15.54 -12.61 5.53
CA ALA A 78 15.73 -11.19 5.81
C ALA A 78 15.85 -10.38 4.52
N GLN A 79 16.61 -10.89 3.53
CA GLN A 79 16.76 -10.26 2.22
C GLN A 79 15.43 -10.16 1.46
N ILE A 80 14.65 -11.25 1.41
CA ILE A 80 13.31 -11.25 0.77
C ILE A 80 12.39 -10.22 1.45
N ALA A 81 12.42 -10.14 2.77
CA ALA A 81 11.60 -9.20 3.54
C ALA A 81 12.02 -7.73 3.31
N ARG A 82 13.32 -7.43 3.22
CA ARG A 82 13.80 -6.08 2.84
C ARG A 82 13.35 -5.68 1.44
N GLU A 83 13.58 -6.53 0.44
CA GLU A 83 13.14 -6.24 -0.93
C GLU A 83 11.61 -6.11 -1.04
N TYR A 84 10.89 -6.86 -0.22
CA TYR A 84 9.44 -6.73 -0.11
C TYR A 84 9.04 -5.34 0.38
N LEU A 85 9.65 -4.82 1.45
CA LEU A 85 9.41 -3.47 1.96
C LEU A 85 9.71 -2.40 0.90
N GLU A 86 10.85 -2.51 0.22
CA GLU A 86 11.24 -1.60 -0.88
C GLU A 86 10.21 -1.60 -2.01
N LYS A 87 9.79 -2.79 -2.47
CA LYS A 87 8.81 -2.94 -3.56
C LYS A 87 7.44 -2.34 -3.22
N ILE A 88 7.06 -2.33 -1.95
CA ILE A 88 5.82 -1.69 -1.49
C ILE A 88 6.04 -0.25 -1.02
N GLY A 89 7.22 0.33 -1.24
CA GLY A 89 7.53 1.72 -0.95
C GLY A 89 7.57 2.05 0.55
N ILE A 90 7.85 1.06 1.40
CA ILE A 90 8.21 1.30 2.79
C ILE A 90 9.72 1.35 2.86
N THR A 91 10.26 2.56 2.91
CA THR A 91 11.69 2.85 2.89
C THR A 91 11.99 4.01 3.82
N ASP A 92 13.24 4.19 4.23
CA ASP A 92 13.68 5.29 5.09
C ASP A 92 12.86 5.37 6.40
N THR A 93 12.69 4.22 7.05
CA THR A 93 11.89 4.09 8.27
C THR A 93 12.38 2.92 9.11
N GLN A 94 12.01 2.92 10.38
CA GLN A 94 12.25 1.80 11.29
C GLN A 94 11.49 0.55 10.83
N TYR A 95 12.11 -0.61 11.03
CA TYR A 95 11.43 -1.89 10.87
C TYR A 95 12.05 -3.00 11.75
N VAL A 96 11.32 -4.10 11.89
CA VAL A 96 11.80 -5.36 12.43
C VAL A 96 11.23 -6.52 11.62
N ILE A 97 12.05 -7.53 11.36
CA ILE A 97 11.71 -8.76 10.66
C ILE A 97 11.88 -9.91 11.64
N THR A 98 10.83 -10.70 11.82
CA THR A 98 10.80 -11.81 12.79
C THR A 98 10.31 -13.06 12.09
N LYS A 99 11.04 -14.17 12.25
CA LYS A 99 10.64 -15.50 11.82
C LYS A 99 9.81 -16.16 12.90
N HIS A 100 8.64 -16.69 12.53
CA HIS A 100 7.79 -17.47 13.43
C HIS A 100 7.74 -18.94 12.98
N THR A 101 7.70 -19.85 13.96
CA THR A 101 7.67 -21.32 13.76
C THR A 101 6.46 -21.98 14.42
N ASP A 102 5.49 -21.19 14.89
CA ASP A 102 4.29 -21.62 15.60
C ASP A 102 3.24 -22.34 14.73
N THR A 103 3.45 -22.38 13.41
CA THR A 103 2.63 -23.12 12.46
C THR A 103 3.49 -24.09 11.64
N ASN A 104 2.84 -25.05 10.96
CA ASN A 104 3.52 -25.95 10.02
C ASN A 104 4.14 -25.24 8.79
N HIS A 105 4.07 -23.90 8.74
CA HIS A 105 4.57 -23.09 7.65
C HIS A 105 5.57 -22.06 8.17
N LEU A 106 6.75 -22.04 7.56
CA LEU A 106 7.72 -20.97 7.74
C LEU A 106 7.07 -19.65 7.32
N HIS A 107 7.06 -18.66 8.22
CA HIS A 107 6.56 -17.34 7.89
C HIS A 107 7.28 -16.24 8.65
N LEU A 108 7.23 -15.05 8.06
CA LEU A 108 7.80 -13.84 8.62
C LEU A 108 6.69 -12.90 9.06
N HIS A 109 6.88 -12.27 10.20
CA HIS A 109 6.24 -11.03 10.56
C HIS A 109 7.20 -9.87 10.32
N ILE A 110 6.69 -8.81 9.69
CA ILE A 110 7.43 -7.58 9.42
C ILE A 110 6.64 -6.44 10.04
N VAL A 111 7.25 -5.71 10.97
CA VAL A 111 6.67 -4.49 11.53
C VAL A 111 7.48 -3.31 11.04
N ALA A 112 6.81 -2.29 10.50
CA ALA A 112 7.46 -1.07 10.05
C ALA A 112 6.63 0.16 10.39
N ASN A 113 7.29 1.32 10.44
CA ASN A 113 6.61 2.59 10.69
C ASN A 113 6.20 3.27 9.38
N LEU A 114 4.92 3.58 9.23
CA LEU A 114 4.38 4.33 8.10
C LEU A 114 4.59 5.85 8.25
N VAL A 115 5.38 6.28 9.24
CA VAL A 115 6.01 7.59 9.32
C VAL A 115 7.49 7.37 9.05
N ASN A 116 8.02 7.97 8.00
CA ASN A 116 9.43 7.86 7.65
C ASN A 116 10.32 8.67 8.63
N ASN A 117 11.63 8.51 8.53
CA ASN A 117 12.61 9.16 9.39
C ASN A 117 12.60 10.71 9.29
N LYS A 118 11.95 11.26 8.26
CA LYS A 118 11.75 12.71 8.05
C LYS A 118 10.40 13.22 8.57
N GLY A 119 9.65 12.39 9.30
CA GLY A 119 8.33 12.74 9.83
C GLY A 119 7.21 12.78 8.77
N GLN A 120 7.44 12.23 7.58
CA GLN A 120 6.45 12.22 6.50
C GLN A 120 5.69 10.90 6.44
N SER A 121 4.43 10.96 6.02
CA SER A 121 3.60 9.77 5.85
C SER A 121 4.07 8.91 4.68
N ILE A 122 4.38 7.65 4.94
CA ILE A 122 4.43 6.60 3.92
C ILE A 122 3.00 6.20 3.55
N SER A 123 2.73 6.11 2.25
CA SER A 123 1.39 5.80 1.74
C SER A 123 1.02 4.35 2.06
N ASP A 124 -0.13 4.16 2.70
CA ASP A 124 -0.80 2.88 2.93
C ASP A 124 -1.90 2.59 1.88
N SER A 125 -2.05 3.46 0.86
CA SER A 125 -2.95 3.21 -0.26
C SER A 125 -2.57 1.88 -0.93
N TRP A 126 -3.55 0.99 -1.10
CA TRP A 126 -3.39 -0.32 -1.77
C TRP A 126 -2.30 -1.21 -1.20
N ILE A 127 -1.85 -0.97 0.02
CA ILE A 127 -0.64 -1.60 0.55
C ILE A 127 -0.76 -3.13 0.60
N GLY A 128 -1.96 -3.66 0.86
CA GLY A 128 -2.22 -5.11 0.79
C GLY A 128 -2.07 -5.68 -0.62
N LEU A 129 -2.59 -5.00 -1.64
CA LEU A 129 -2.45 -5.46 -3.03
C LEU A 129 -1.03 -5.28 -3.56
N ARG A 130 -0.38 -4.15 -3.25
CA ARG A 130 1.06 -3.95 -3.52
C ARG A 130 1.87 -5.07 -2.87
N GLY A 131 1.51 -5.46 -1.64
CA GLY A 131 2.06 -6.62 -0.94
C GLY A 131 1.87 -7.93 -1.70
N LYS A 132 0.63 -8.28 -2.10
CA LYS A 132 0.36 -9.48 -2.91
C LYS A 132 1.21 -9.51 -4.19
N LYS A 133 1.28 -8.39 -4.92
CA LYS A 133 2.06 -8.26 -6.15
C LYS A 133 3.57 -8.39 -5.90
N ALA A 134 4.09 -7.74 -4.86
CA ALA A 134 5.49 -7.84 -4.47
C ALA A 134 5.84 -9.29 -4.10
N ALA A 135 4.98 -9.98 -3.36
CA ALA A 135 5.17 -11.39 -2.99
C ALA A 135 5.19 -12.32 -4.21
N GLN A 136 4.33 -12.09 -5.21
CA GLN A 136 4.34 -12.84 -6.47
C GLN A 136 5.65 -12.61 -7.24
N GLN A 137 6.09 -11.35 -7.38
CA GLN A 137 7.34 -11.01 -8.04
C GLN A 137 8.57 -11.61 -7.34
N LEU A 138 8.59 -11.57 -6.01
CA LEU A 138 9.69 -12.15 -5.22
C LEU A 138 9.68 -13.67 -5.27
N THR A 139 8.49 -14.30 -5.27
CA THR A 139 8.37 -15.75 -5.49
C THR A 139 9.04 -16.15 -6.80
N GLN A 140 8.80 -15.41 -7.88
CA GLN A 140 9.45 -15.65 -9.17
C GLN A 140 10.97 -15.38 -9.13
N LYS A 141 11.38 -14.23 -8.58
CA LYS A 141 12.80 -13.83 -8.51
C LYS A 141 13.66 -14.84 -7.75
N TYR A 142 13.16 -15.34 -6.62
CA TYR A 142 13.88 -16.27 -5.75
C TYR A 142 13.60 -17.74 -6.09
N GLN A 143 12.90 -18.02 -7.19
CA GLN A 143 12.53 -19.38 -7.63
C GLN A 143 11.83 -20.19 -6.53
N LEU A 144 11.05 -19.51 -5.70
CA LEU A 144 10.28 -20.12 -4.62
C LEU A 144 9.11 -20.89 -5.21
N ILE A 145 8.69 -21.94 -4.51
CA ILE A 145 7.47 -22.68 -4.80
C ILE A 145 6.29 -21.70 -4.71
N PRO A 146 5.56 -21.48 -5.82
CA PRO A 146 4.37 -20.68 -5.78
C PRO A 146 3.37 -21.35 -4.85
N ALA A 147 2.62 -20.56 -4.10
CA ALA A 147 1.46 -21.10 -3.41
C ALA A 147 0.47 -21.53 -4.51
N ILE A 148 0.50 -22.81 -4.88
CA ILE A 148 -0.41 -23.39 -5.87
C ILE A 148 -1.82 -23.07 -5.36
N GLU A 149 -2.62 -22.37 -6.17
CA GLU A 149 -4.04 -22.15 -5.92
C GLU A 149 -4.81 -23.48 -6.00
N LYS A 150 -4.56 -24.42 -5.08
CA LYS A 150 -5.43 -25.57 -4.84
C LYS A 150 -6.46 -25.22 -3.77
N LYS A 151 -7.41 -24.38 -4.17
CA LYS A 151 -8.86 -24.44 -3.87
C LYS A 151 -9.54 -23.20 -4.46
N ILE A 152 -9.68 -23.23 -5.79
CA ILE A 152 -10.82 -22.66 -6.50
C ILE A 152 -12.06 -23.46 -6.07
N ALA A 153 -12.49 -23.26 -4.83
CA ALA A 153 -13.69 -23.83 -4.25
C ALA A 153 -13.94 -23.07 -2.94
N LEU A 154 -14.45 -21.85 -3.07
CA LEU A 154 -15.30 -21.10 -2.15
C LEU A 154 -15.37 -19.66 -2.68
N THR A 155 -16.45 -19.41 -3.41
CA THR A 155 -16.82 -18.36 -4.35
C THR A 155 -16.69 -16.89 -3.93
N ASN A 156 -15.99 -16.55 -2.84
CA ASN A 156 -15.80 -15.15 -2.43
C ASN A 156 -14.39 -14.62 -2.67
N LEU A 157 -13.34 -15.45 -2.65
CA LEU A 157 -11.96 -14.96 -2.79
C LEU A 157 -11.57 -14.62 -4.22
N GLN A 158 -12.07 -15.34 -5.22
CA GLN A 158 -11.87 -14.97 -6.63
C GLN A 158 -12.63 -13.70 -7.00
N ALA A 159 -13.86 -13.54 -6.48
CA ALA A 159 -14.61 -12.30 -6.65
C ALA A 159 -13.91 -11.13 -5.93
N LEU A 160 -13.40 -11.33 -4.70
CA LEU A 160 -12.58 -10.35 -3.99
C LEU A 160 -11.27 -10.05 -4.71
N ASN A 161 -10.60 -11.05 -5.28
CA ASN A 161 -9.37 -10.86 -6.08
C ASN A 161 -9.69 -10.12 -7.39
N ASN A 162 -10.80 -10.44 -8.06
CA ASN A 162 -11.25 -9.77 -9.28
C ASN A 162 -11.75 -8.35 -8.98
N GLU A 163 -12.40 -8.13 -7.84
CA GLU A 163 -12.81 -6.83 -7.34
C GLU A 163 -11.58 -5.98 -7.01
N GLU A 164 -10.63 -6.50 -6.22
CA GLU A 164 -9.36 -5.84 -5.91
C GLU A 164 -8.52 -5.55 -7.15
N GLN A 165 -8.47 -6.49 -8.10
CA GLN A 165 -7.82 -6.30 -9.39
C GLN A 165 -8.50 -5.20 -10.19
N ALA A 166 -9.82 -5.24 -10.35
CA ALA A 166 -10.58 -4.18 -11.05
C ALA A 166 -10.34 -2.82 -10.40
N ARG A 167 -10.33 -2.77 -9.07
CA ARG A 167 -10.08 -1.56 -8.28
C ARG A 167 -8.68 -0.99 -8.51
N TYR A 168 -7.68 -1.85 -8.62
CA TYR A 168 -6.31 -1.45 -8.91
C TYR A 168 -6.09 -1.04 -10.35
N GLU A 169 -6.72 -1.74 -11.30
CA GLU A 169 -6.73 -1.33 -12.70
C GLU A 169 -7.37 0.06 -12.85
N ILE A 170 -8.45 0.33 -12.11
CA ILE A 170 -9.05 1.66 -12.02
C ILE A 170 -8.06 2.65 -11.40
N PHE A 171 -7.41 2.32 -10.27
CA PHE A 171 -6.40 3.18 -9.64
C PHE A 171 -5.28 3.55 -10.64
N GLN A 172 -4.70 2.55 -11.31
CA GLN A 172 -3.63 2.75 -12.28
C GLN A 172 -4.09 3.58 -13.49
N ALA A 173 -5.31 3.32 -13.97
CA ALA A 173 -5.89 4.08 -15.07
C ALA A 173 -6.06 5.55 -14.67
N ILE A 174 -6.59 5.83 -13.47
CA ILE A 174 -6.75 7.19 -12.95
C ILE A 174 -5.38 7.86 -12.78
N GLU A 175 -4.39 7.21 -12.13
CA GLU A 175 -3.03 7.79 -12.02
C GLU A 175 -2.46 8.17 -13.38
N SER A 176 -2.51 7.24 -14.35
CA SER A 176 -1.94 7.48 -15.68
C SER A 176 -2.66 8.60 -16.45
N ALA A 177 -3.97 8.72 -16.25
CA ALA A 177 -4.81 9.71 -16.94
C ALA A 177 -4.72 11.09 -16.27
N LEU A 178 -4.61 11.15 -14.94
CA LEU A 178 -4.57 12.41 -14.20
C LEU A 178 -3.41 13.30 -14.60
N HIS A 179 -2.29 12.75 -15.07
CA HIS A 179 -1.18 13.56 -15.59
C HIS A 179 -1.49 14.26 -16.93
N ARG A 180 -2.52 13.81 -17.65
CA ARG A 180 -2.84 14.25 -19.03
C ARG A 180 -4.22 14.92 -19.14
N CYS A 181 -5.10 14.69 -18.17
CA CYS A 181 -6.49 15.14 -18.21
C CYS A 181 -6.70 16.36 -17.30
N LYS A 182 -7.08 17.49 -17.91
CA LYS A 182 -7.35 18.77 -17.22
C LYS A 182 -8.81 18.98 -16.85
N THR A 183 -9.70 18.14 -17.36
CA THR A 183 -11.15 18.22 -17.11
C THR A 183 -11.70 16.83 -16.79
N LEU A 184 -12.82 16.78 -16.06
CA LEU A 184 -13.51 15.53 -15.76
C LEU A 184 -13.98 14.83 -17.05
N THR A 185 -14.45 15.59 -18.04
CA THR A 185 -14.83 15.06 -19.36
C THR A 185 -13.66 14.40 -20.09
N ALA A 186 -12.45 14.99 -20.02
CA ALA A 186 -11.26 14.39 -20.60
C ALA A 186 -10.84 13.11 -19.85
N LEU A 187 -10.94 13.13 -18.52
CA LEU A 187 -10.67 11.95 -17.68
C LEU A 187 -11.65 10.82 -18.02
N GLU A 188 -12.93 11.12 -18.12
CA GLU A 188 -13.99 10.18 -18.49
C GLU A 188 -13.69 9.53 -19.83
N LYS A 189 -13.38 10.31 -20.86
CA LYS A 189 -13.04 9.79 -22.19
C LYS A 189 -11.83 8.84 -22.18
N GLU A 190 -10.78 9.14 -21.41
CA GLU A 190 -9.61 8.28 -21.29
C GLU A 190 -9.88 6.99 -20.50
N LEU A 191 -10.70 7.06 -19.46
CA LEU A 191 -11.09 5.89 -18.67
C LEU A 191 -12.05 4.98 -19.45
N THR A 192 -12.99 5.53 -20.22
CA THR A 192 -13.90 4.74 -21.06
C THR A 192 -13.15 3.92 -22.10
N LYS A 193 -12.08 4.46 -22.71
CA LYS A 193 -11.19 3.70 -23.62
C LYS A 193 -10.55 2.47 -22.96
N LYS A 194 -10.40 2.50 -21.63
CA LYS A 194 -9.86 1.39 -20.83
C LYS A 194 -10.97 0.50 -20.24
N GLY A 195 -12.21 0.67 -20.68
CA GLY A 195 -13.39 -0.06 -20.19
C GLY A 195 -13.80 0.33 -18.78
N ILE A 196 -13.55 1.57 -18.37
CA ILE A 196 -13.90 2.11 -17.05
C ILE A 196 -14.93 3.23 -17.22
N ASP A 197 -16.13 3.03 -16.71
CA ASP A 197 -17.20 4.02 -16.72
C ASP A 197 -17.14 4.91 -15.47
N ILE A 198 -17.50 6.18 -15.60
CA ILE A 198 -17.66 7.10 -14.47
C ILE A 198 -19.14 7.24 -14.15
N GLN A 199 -19.46 7.21 -12.86
CA GLN A 199 -20.79 7.43 -12.34
C GLN A 199 -20.77 8.60 -11.35
N TYR A 200 -21.49 9.66 -11.67
CA TYR A 200 -21.61 10.83 -10.81
C TYR A 200 -22.77 10.69 -9.83
N LYS A 201 -22.57 11.15 -8.60
CA LYS A 201 -23.63 11.30 -7.61
C LYS A 201 -23.86 12.78 -7.35
N TYR A 202 -25.12 13.20 -7.41
CA TYR A 202 -25.54 14.59 -7.20
C TYR A 202 -26.21 14.76 -5.83
N LYS A 203 -26.21 15.98 -5.30
CA LYS A 203 -26.85 16.32 -4.04
C LYS A 203 -28.35 16.58 -4.27
N GLY A 204 -29.20 15.59 -3.97
CA GLY A 204 -30.65 15.69 -4.24
C GLY A 204 -30.91 16.00 -5.71
N ASP A 205 -31.81 16.94 -5.97
CA ASP A 205 -32.16 17.38 -7.34
C ASP A 205 -31.26 18.51 -7.88
N THR A 206 -30.14 18.81 -7.20
CA THR A 206 -29.22 19.86 -7.65
C THR A 206 -28.19 19.33 -8.65
N GLN A 207 -27.64 20.21 -9.49
CA GLN A 207 -26.49 19.86 -10.34
C GLN A 207 -25.15 19.82 -9.57
N GLN A 208 -25.17 19.91 -8.24
CA GLN A 208 -23.96 19.87 -7.43
C GLN A 208 -23.45 18.44 -7.28
N LEU A 209 -22.26 18.17 -7.80
CA LEU A 209 -21.58 16.88 -7.65
C LEU A 209 -21.20 16.62 -6.19
N GLN A 210 -21.72 15.55 -5.63
CA GLN A 210 -21.47 15.08 -4.27
C GLN A 210 -20.51 13.88 -4.23
N GLY A 211 -20.45 13.10 -5.32
CA GLY A 211 -19.61 11.91 -5.39
C GLY A 211 -19.29 11.50 -6.82
N ILE A 212 -18.27 10.65 -6.91
CA ILE A 212 -17.83 10.02 -8.14
C ILE A 212 -17.53 8.57 -7.84
N SER A 213 -17.96 7.68 -8.72
CA SER A 213 -17.63 6.25 -8.68
C SER A 213 -17.11 5.81 -10.03
N PHE A 214 -16.25 4.80 -10.02
CA PHE A 214 -15.63 4.22 -11.21
C PHE A 214 -16.03 2.77 -11.31
N LYS A 215 -16.53 2.37 -12.48
CA LYS A 215 -17.03 1.03 -12.73
C LYS A 215 -16.19 0.33 -13.80
N LYS A 216 -15.77 -0.90 -13.54
CA LYS A 216 -15.11 -1.76 -14.51
C LYS A 216 -15.73 -3.15 -14.47
N GLY A 217 -16.36 -3.56 -15.58
CA GLY A 217 -17.14 -4.78 -15.64
C GLY A 217 -18.28 -4.76 -14.61
N LEU A 218 -18.28 -5.72 -13.69
CA LEU A 218 -19.29 -5.85 -12.64
C LEU A 218 -18.97 -5.04 -11.37
N TYR A 219 -17.76 -4.50 -11.25
CA TYR A 219 -17.29 -3.85 -10.02
C TYR A 219 -17.37 -2.34 -10.12
N ALA A 220 -17.92 -1.69 -9.09
CA ALA A 220 -18.02 -0.23 -9.01
C ALA A 220 -17.53 0.27 -7.65
N PHE A 221 -16.68 1.30 -7.67
CA PHE A 221 -16.04 1.82 -6.46
C PHE A 221 -16.20 3.32 -6.37
N LYS A 222 -16.56 3.82 -5.17
CA LYS A 222 -16.49 5.25 -4.86
C LYS A 222 -15.04 5.71 -5.00
N GLY A 223 -14.80 6.83 -5.67
CA GLY A 223 -13.45 7.35 -5.88
C GLY A 223 -12.66 7.52 -4.58
N SER A 224 -13.30 8.03 -3.52
CA SER A 224 -12.67 8.16 -2.19
C SER A 224 -12.32 6.83 -1.51
N SER A 225 -12.97 5.73 -1.90
CA SER A 225 -12.61 4.38 -1.43
C SER A 225 -11.46 3.76 -2.22
N ILE A 226 -11.15 4.34 -3.39
CA ILE A 226 -9.99 3.97 -4.18
C ILE A 226 -8.76 4.72 -3.63
N ASP A 227 -8.85 6.04 -3.58
CA ASP A 227 -7.91 6.91 -2.87
C ASP A 227 -8.64 8.21 -2.53
N ARG A 228 -8.31 8.83 -1.38
CA ARG A 228 -8.93 10.09 -0.97
C ARG A 228 -8.75 11.17 -2.06
N LYS A 229 -7.65 11.17 -2.81
CA LYS A 229 -7.40 12.12 -3.90
C LYS A 229 -8.31 11.92 -5.11
N TYR A 230 -9.00 10.78 -5.23
CA TYR A 230 -9.97 10.52 -6.30
C TYR A 230 -11.42 10.78 -5.88
N SER A 231 -11.64 11.42 -4.74
CA SER A 231 -12.93 12.07 -4.50
C SER A 231 -13.17 13.15 -5.57
N ILE A 232 -14.43 13.54 -5.78
CA ILE A 232 -14.75 14.60 -6.74
C ILE A 232 -13.96 15.89 -6.44
N THR A 233 -13.87 16.26 -5.15
CA THR A 233 -13.11 17.42 -4.68
C THR A 233 -11.60 17.25 -4.87
N GLY A 234 -11.09 16.03 -4.68
CA GLY A 234 -9.67 15.71 -4.90
C GLY A 234 -9.27 15.83 -6.37
N LEU A 235 -10.08 15.29 -7.28
CA LEU A 235 -9.86 15.35 -8.73
C LEU A 235 -9.94 16.79 -9.24
N GLN A 236 -10.96 17.55 -8.83
CA GLN A 236 -11.10 18.95 -9.18
C GLN A 236 -9.90 19.78 -8.71
N LYS A 237 -9.42 19.52 -7.49
CA LYS A 237 -8.23 20.19 -6.95
C LYS A 237 -6.97 19.85 -7.77
N ALA A 238 -6.78 18.58 -8.12
CA ALA A 238 -5.63 18.15 -8.93
C ALA A 238 -5.64 18.81 -10.32
N MET A 239 -6.81 18.87 -10.97
CA MET A 239 -6.99 19.52 -12.27
C MET A 239 -6.75 21.03 -12.20
N TRP A 240 -7.27 21.70 -11.18
CA TRP A 240 -7.03 23.13 -10.95
C TRP A 240 -5.54 23.44 -10.79
N GLN A 241 -4.83 22.63 -10.00
CA GLN A 241 -3.39 22.81 -9.76
C GLN A 241 -2.57 22.69 -11.06
N GLN A 242 -2.92 21.77 -11.96
CA GLN A 242 -2.27 21.66 -13.26
C GLN A 242 -2.51 22.89 -14.14
N MET A 243 -3.75 23.38 -14.20
CA MET A 243 -4.07 24.59 -14.98
C MET A 243 -3.36 25.83 -14.44
N ALA A 244 -3.25 25.97 -13.11
CA ALA A 244 -2.57 27.10 -12.48
C ALA A 244 -1.04 27.09 -12.68
N GLN A 245 -0.43 25.91 -12.84
CA GLN A 245 1.02 25.79 -13.09
C GLN A 245 1.40 26.20 -14.52
N GLU A 246 0.53 25.99 -15.51
CA GLU A 246 0.76 26.36 -16.90
C GLU A 246 0.54 27.85 -17.19
N GLN A 247 -0.22 28.56 -16.36
CA GLN A 247 -0.49 29.99 -16.52
C GLN A 247 0.58 30.90 -15.91
N LYS A 248 1.65 30.35 -15.31
CA LYS A 248 2.79 31.16 -14.89
C LYS A 248 3.56 31.63 -16.13
N PRO A 249 3.67 32.95 -16.38
CA PRO A 249 4.39 33.44 -17.54
C PRO A 249 5.85 32.99 -17.48
N GLN A 250 6.33 32.39 -18.57
CA GLN A 250 7.76 32.23 -18.82
C GLN A 250 8.35 33.64 -18.84
N ASN A 251 9.03 34.02 -17.77
CA ASN A 251 9.73 35.29 -17.72
C ASN A 251 10.74 35.29 -18.87
N ARG A 252 10.46 36.14 -19.88
CA ARG A 252 11.32 36.38 -21.03
C ARG A 252 12.71 36.72 -20.49
N ARG A 253 13.71 35.90 -20.84
CA ARG A 253 15.11 36.31 -20.80
C ARG A 253 15.22 37.56 -21.67
N GLY A 254 15.28 38.72 -21.02
CA GLY A 254 15.54 39.98 -21.69
C GLY A 254 16.87 39.89 -22.42
N LEU A 255 16.83 40.14 -23.72
CA LEU A 255 17.98 40.48 -24.53
C LEU A 255 18.76 41.60 -23.82
N ARG A 256 20.06 41.36 -23.56
CA ARG A 256 21.03 42.45 -23.48
C ARG A 256 21.58 42.64 -24.89
N LEU A 257 21.24 43.78 -25.48
CA LEU A 257 22.05 44.41 -26.52
C LEU A 257 23.27 45.05 -25.85
#